data_AF-A0A351G6P5-F1
#
_entry.id   AF-A0A351G6P5-F1
#
_cell.length_a   1.000
_cell.length_b   1.000
_cell.length_c   1.000
_cell.angle_alpha   90.00
_cell.angle_beta   90.00
_cell.angle_gamma   90.00
#
_symmetry.space_group_name_H-M   'P 1'
#
loop_
_entity.id
_entity.type
_entity.pdbx_description
1 polymer ?
#
loop_
_entity_poly.entity_id
_entity_poly.type
_entity_poly.pdbx_seq_one_letter_code
_entity_poly.pdbx_strand_id
1 'polypeptide(L)'
;MKKFTMLLLISALVILTLSCRLFSLERNEEGALTMETNLSLQVITNILESAVDLSNFVNLQLELRDGYVFVQADSVQFQGIAASNVTFHIELLAVNGRLAGQITNLNVSGNLINESMLENYNQILSERLAQASQQSERAVLQSVSVSPEGVKMVWLIDPQTGN
;
A
#
# COMPACT_ATOMS: atom_id res chain seq x y z
N MET A 1 3.72 -44.50 26.05
CA MET A 1 3.87 -43.03 25.98
C MET A 1 4.80 -42.62 24.80
N LYS A 2 4.50 -43.01 23.56
CA LYS A 2 5.32 -42.68 22.37
C LYS A 2 4.56 -41.99 21.22
N LYS A 3 3.22 -41.88 21.33
CA LYS A 3 2.35 -41.35 20.26
C LYS A 3 2.08 -39.83 20.36
N PHE A 4 2.36 -39.21 21.51
CA PHE A 4 2.16 -37.77 21.71
C PHE A 4 3.33 -36.92 21.22
N THR A 5 4.55 -37.44 21.30
CA THR A 5 5.77 -36.75 20.83
C THR A 5 5.83 -36.61 19.30
N MET A 6 5.16 -37.50 18.57
CA MET A 6 5.16 -37.48 17.10
C MET A 6 4.20 -36.43 16.51
N LEU A 7 3.12 -36.08 17.22
CA LEU A 7 2.17 -35.06 16.79
C LEU A 7 2.72 -33.63 16.93
N LEU A 8 3.57 -33.41 17.94
CA LEU A 8 4.18 -32.11 18.24
C LEU A 8 5.30 -31.75 17.25
N LEU A 9 5.99 -32.76 16.69
CA LEU A 9 7.02 -32.55 15.66
C LEU A 9 6.45 -32.14 14.30
N ILE A 10 5.25 -32.60 13.95
CA ILE A 10 4.58 -32.27 12.67
C ILE A 10 4.01 -30.84 12.72
N SER A 11 3.54 -30.39 13.88
CA SER A 11 3.08 -29.00 14.08
C SER A 11 4.19 -27.96 13.97
N ALA A 12 5.43 -28.30 14.34
CA ALA A 12 6.56 -27.38 14.26
C ALA A 12 7.12 -27.22 12.82
N LEU A 13 6.88 -28.21 11.94
CA LEU A 13 7.43 -28.20 10.58
C LEU A 13 6.60 -27.36 9.59
N VAL A 14 5.30 -27.17 9.85
CA VAL A 14 4.42 -26.35 8.99
C VAL A 14 4.63 -24.85 9.19
N ILE A 15 5.14 -24.43 10.35
CA ILE A 15 5.39 -23.00 10.65
C ILE A 15 6.67 -22.49 9.97
N LEU A 16 7.61 -23.38 9.64
CA LEU A 16 8.89 -23.02 9.01
C LEU A 16 8.82 -22.78 7.49
N THR A 17 7.73 -23.13 6.82
CA THR A 17 7.57 -22.88 5.36
C THR A 17 6.84 -21.57 5.04
N LEU A 18 6.36 -20.83 6.04
CA LEU A 18 5.69 -19.54 5.86
C LEU A 18 6.67 -18.35 5.81
N SER A 19 7.92 -18.55 6.20
CA SER A 19 8.99 -17.55 6.09
C SER A 19 9.77 -17.75 4.80
N CYS A 20 9.42 -17.02 3.74
CA CYS A 20 10.29 -16.55 2.64
C CYS A 20 9.54 -16.45 1.30
N ARG A 21 8.61 -15.50 1.14
CA ARG A 21 8.26 -14.93 -0.18
C ARG A 21 7.75 -13.47 -0.07
N LEU A 22 8.39 -12.64 0.75
CA LEU A 22 8.05 -11.20 0.78
C LEU A 22 8.53 -10.46 -0.47
N PHE A 23 9.53 -11.00 -1.15
CA PHE A 23 10.08 -10.47 -2.39
C PHE A 23 10.42 -11.61 -3.36
N SER A 24 10.07 -11.46 -4.63
CA SER A 24 10.53 -12.33 -5.72
C SER A 24 11.49 -11.52 -6.58
N LEU A 25 12.68 -12.06 -6.86
CA LEU A 25 13.67 -11.43 -7.72
C LEU A 25 13.80 -12.29 -8.98
N GLU A 26 13.48 -11.71 -10.13
CA GLU A 26 13.61 -12.36 -11.43
C GLU A 26 14.50 -11.50 -12.33
N ARG A 27 15.28 -12.13 -13.21
CA ARG A 27 16.08 -11.42 -14.21
C ARG A 27 15.38 -11.55 -15.55
N ASN A 28 15.08 -10.43 -16.19
CA ASN A 28 14.46 -10.44 -17.52
C ASN A 28 15.49 -10.81 -18.62
N GLU A 29 15.01 -11.04 -19.84
CA GLU A 29 15.85 -11.44 -20.99
C GLU A 29 16.93 -10.40 -21.36
N GLU A 30 16.75 -9.15 -20.94
CA GLU A 30 17.67 -8.03 -21.16
C GLU A 30 18.71 -7.90 -20.04
N GLY A 31 18.68 -8.77 -19.04
CA GLY A 31 19.62 -8.78 -17.91
C GLY A 31 19.28 -7.81 -16.78
N ALA A 32 18.17 -7.07 -16.88
CA ALA A 32 17.65 -6.23 -15.82
C ALA A 32 16.95 -7.06 -14.74
N LEU A 33 16.94 -6.55 -13.50
CA LEU A 33 16.47 -7.30 -12.35
C LEU A 33 15.09 -6.76 -11.93
N THR A 34 14.08 -7.61 -12.00
CA THR A 34 12.71 -7.30 -11.57
C THR A 34 12.53 -7.79 -10.14
N MET A 35 12.08 -6.89 -9.26
CA MET A 35 11.70 -7.21 -7.89
C MET A 35 10.20 -7.06 -7.75
N GLU A 36 9.53 -8.14 -7.35
CA GLU A 36 8.12 -8.10 -6.93
C GLU A 36 8.07 -8.04 -5.41
N THR A 37 7.31 -7.09 -4.86
CA THR A 37 7.02 -7.02 -3.43
C THR A 37 5.51 -7.11 -3.21
N ASN A 38 5.10 -7.85 -2.17
CA ASN A 38 3.71 -7.94 -1.75
C ASN A 38 3.60 -7.34 -0.34
N LEU A 39 2.94 -6.19 -0.24
CA LEU A 39 2.73 -5.48 1.02
C LEU A 39 1.40 -5.89 1.63
N SER A 40 1.41 -6.15 2.94
CA SER A 40 0.18 -6.37 3.68
C SER A 40 -0.58 -5.05 3.89
N LEU A 41 -1.88 -5.14 4.19
CA LEU A 41 -2.69 -3.99 4.58
C LEU A 41 -2.02 -3.19 5.70
N GLN A 42 -1.42 -3.84 6.70
CA GLN A 42 -0.79 -3.14 7.82
C GLN A 42 0.40 -2.27 7.39
N VAL A 43 1.20 -2.72 6.42
CA VAL A 43 2.30 -1.90 5.88
C VAL A 43 1.74 -0.71 5.10
N ILE A 44 0.69 -0.92 4.31
CA ILE A 44 0.01 0.15 3.56
C ILE A 44 -0.65 1.16 4.51
N THR A 45 -1.29 0.70 5.57
CA THR A 45 -1.84 1.56 6.62
C THR A 45 -0.74 2.41 7.25
N ASN A 46 0.40 1.83 7.63
CA ASN A 46 1.51 2.60 8.18
C ASN A 46 2.06 3.64 7.19
N ILE A 47 2.16 3.26 5.91
CA ILE A 47 2.57 4.17 4.84
C ILE A 47 1.55 5.32 4.72
N LEU A 48 0.25 5.03 4.70
CA LEU A 48 -0.82 6.03 4.62
C LEU A 48 -0.88 6.91 5.87
N GLU A 49 -0.64 6.37 7.06
CA GLU A 49 -0.52 7.13 8.32
C GLU A 49 0.69 8.06 8.33
N SER A 50 1.79 7.66 7.70
CA SER A 50 2.95 8.54 7.51
C SER A 50 2.70 9.58 6.41
N ALA A 51 1.88 9.25 5.41
CA ALA A 51 1.61 10.07 4.24
C ALA A 51 0.42 11.01 4.42
N VAL A 52 -0.50 10.76 5.33
CA VAL A 52 -1.63 11.63 5.61
C VAL A 52 -1.63 11.88 7.10
N ASP A 53 -1.88 13.12 7.53
CA ASP A 53 -2.06 13.38 8.95
C ASP A 53 -3.39 12.80 9.43
N LEU A 54 -3.39 11.48 9.64
CA LEU A 54 -4.55 10.68 10.03
C LEU A 54 -4.95 10.93 11.49
N SER A 55 -4.18 11.70 12.25
CA SER A 55 -4.49 12.07 13.64
C SER A 55 -5.82 12.82 13.77
N ASN A 56 -6.29 13.42 12.68
CA ASN A 56 -7.55 14.15 12.64
C ASN A 56 -8.76 13.29 12.29
N PHE A 57 -8.60 11.99 12.04
CA PHE A 57 -9.67 11.05 11.72
C PHE A 57 -10.11 10.31 12.99
N VAL A 58 -11.41 10.22 13.21
CA VAL A 58 -12.01 9.46 14.32
C VAL A 58 -12.53 8.13 13.79
N ASN A 59 -12.14 7.03 14.44
CA ASN A 59 -12.52 5.66 14.09
C ASN A 59 -12.21 5.32 12.62
N LEU A 60 -10.99 5.66 12.18
CA LEU A 60 -10.50 5.35 10.84
C LEU A 60 -10.43 3.83 10.62
N GLN A 61 -10.99 3.38 9.50
CA GLN A 61 -10.96 2.01 9.01
C GLN A 61 -10.43 1.99 7.59
N LEU A 62 -9.53 1.05 7.31
CA LEU A 62 -8.97 0.81 5.99
C LEU A 62 -9.23 -0.63 5.59
N GLU A 63 -9.64 -0.84 4.35
CA GLU A 63 -9.90 -2.15 3.78
C GLU A 63 -9.31 -2.23 2.36
N LEU A 64 -8.52 -3.28 2.07
CA LEU A 64 -8.07 -3.53 0.71
C LEU A 64 -9.20 -4.16 -0.09
N ARG A 65 -9.48 -3.59 -1.27
CA ARG A 65 -10.43 -4.12 -2.24
C ARG A 65 -9.76 -4.20 -3.61
N ASP A 66 -10.37 -4.92 -4.53
CA ASP A 66 -9.84 -5.02 -5.89
C ASP A 66 -9.72 -3.62 -6.53
N GLY A 67 -8.47 -3.23 -6.80
CA GLY A 67 -8.12 -1.96 -7.43
C GLY A 67 -7.94 -0.75 -6.50
N TYR A 68 -8.38 -0.80 -5.24
CA TYR A 68 -8.31 0.37 -4.35
C TYR A 68 -8.30 0.03 -2.86
N VAL A 69 -7.85 0.99 -2.04
CA VAL A 69 -8.02 0.96 -0.59
C VAL A 69 -9.27 1.75 -0.23
N PHE A 70 -10.26 1.08 0.35
CA PHE A 70 -11.44 1.73 0.90
C PHE A 70 -11.10 2.35 2.25
N VAL A 71 -11.42 3.63 2.42
CA VAL A 71 -11.22 4.37 3.66
C VAL A 71 -12.56 4.83 4.20
N GLN A 72 -12.79 4.61 5.49
CA GLN A 72 -13.98 5.07 6.21
C GLN A 72 -13.58 5.69 7.54
N ALA A 73 -14.23 6.79 7.92
CA ALA A 73 -14.10 7.41 9.22
C ALA A 73 -15.42 8.03 9.69
N ASP A 74 -15.64 8.01 11.00
CA ASP A 74 -16.85 8.59 11.62
C ASP A 74 -16.84 10.11 11.52
N SER A 75 -15.66 10.71 11.68
CA SER A 75 -15.44 12.12 11.44
C SER A 75 -13.99 12.41 11.08
N VAL A 76 -13.79 13.55 10.41
CA VAL A 76 -12.47 14.11 10.14
C VAL A 76 -12.51 15.61 10.42
N GLN A 77 -11.48 16.13 11.07
CA GLN A 77 -11.26 17.56 11.16
C GLN A 77 -10.13 17.96 10.23
N PHE A 78 -10.44 18.74 9.20
CA PHE A 78 -9.44 19.11 8.21
C PHE A 78 -9.48 20.61 7.94
N GLN A 79 -8.36 21.30 8.20
CA GLN A 79 -8.21 22.75 8.00
C GLN A 79 -9.35 23.59 8.62
N GLY A 80 -9.82 23.21 9.81
CA GLY A 80 -10.89 23.90 10.52
C GLY A 80 -12.31 23.51 10.10
N ILE A 81 -12.47 22.63 9.12
CA ILE A 81 -13.75 22.07 8.70
C ILE A 81 -13.91 20.68 9.35
N ALA A 82 -15.00 20.48 10.08
CA ALA A 82 -15.39 19.18 10.59
C ALA A 82 -16.37 18.52 9.61
N ALA A 83 -16.04 17.30 9.18
CA ALA A 83 -16.90 16.46 8.36
C ALA A 83 -17.22 15.17 9.12
N SER A 84 -18.43 14.64 8.92
CA SER A 84 -18.88 13.39 9.51
C SER A 84 -19.17 12.36 8.42
N ASN A 85 -19.12 11.09 8.76
CA ASN A 85 -19.40 9.95 7.87
C ASN A 85 -18.64 10.10 6.54
N VAL A 86 -17.31 10.05 6.61
CA VAL A 86 -16.43 10.26 5.48
C VAL A 86 -15.99 8.91 4.92
N THR A 87 -16.18 8.71 3.62
CA THR A 87 -15.64 7.55 2.91
C THR A 87 -14.98 7.98 1.62
N PHE A 88 -13.89 7.32 1.23
CA PHE A 88 -13.24 7.55 -0.06
C PHE A 88 -12.42 6.35 -0.49
N HIS A 89 -12.01 6.33 -1.75
CA HIS A 89 -11.13 5.32 -2.30
C HIS A 89 -9.74 5.92 -2.46
N ILE A 90 -8.70 5.13 -2.18
CA ILE A 90 -7.33 5.45 -2.57
C ILE A 90 -6.90 4.44 -3.63
N GLU A 91 -6.70 4.92 -4.84
CA GLU A 91 -6.12 4.15 -5.95
C GLU A 91 -4.60 4.32 -5.92
N LEU A 92 -3.87 3.20 -5.93
CA LEU A 92 -2.40 3.20 -5.92
C LEU A 92 -1.88 2.98 -7.33
N LEU A 93 -0.97 3.84 -7.76
CA LEU A 93 -0.52 3.92 -9.15
C LEU A 93 1.01 3.97 -9.22
N ALA A 94 1.58 3.46 -10.31
CA ALA A 94 2.97 3.71 -10.66
C ALA A 94 3.04 4.92 -11.61
N VAL A 95 3.60 6.03 -11.14
CA VAL A 95 3.72 7.27 -11.92
C VAL A 95 5.18 7.72 -11.90
N ASN A 96 5.79 7.88 -13.08
CA ASN A 96 7.19 8.29 -13.23
C ASN A 96 8.17 7.43 -12.41
N GLY A 97 7.92 6.12 -12.34
CA GLY A 97 8.78 5.20 -11.60
C GLY A 97 8.60 5.22 -10.09
N ARG A 98 7.57 5.88 -9.57
CA ARG A 98 7.31 6.05 -8.12
C ARG A 98 5.89 5.66 -7.77
N LEU A 99 5.67 5.32 -6.50
CA LEU A 99 4.33 5.10 -5.97
C LEU A 99 3.60 6.44 -5.88
N ALA A 100 2.42 6.50 -6.46
CA ALA A 100 1.49 7.62 -6.38
C ALA A 100 0.14 7.12 -5.83
N GLY A 101 -0.65 8.04 -5.29
CA GLY A 101 -1.97 7.76 -4.75
C GLY A 101 -2.98 8.78 -5.21
N GLN A 102 -4.16 8.31 -5.59
CA GLN A 102 -5.26 9.15 -6.01
C GLN A 102 -6.49 8.89 -5.15
N ILE A 103 -6.99 9.94 -4.51
CA ILE A 103 -8.27 9.92 -3.82
C ILE A 103 -9.38 10.05 -4.86
N THR A 104 -10.28 9.08 -4.88
CA THR A 104 -11.49 9.05 -5.73
C THR A 104 -12.71 8.77 -4.87
N ASN A 105 -13.91 9.03 -5.41
CA ASN A 105 -15.19 8.71 -4.75
C ASN A 105 -15.34 9.25 -3.31
N LEU A 106 -14.83 10.47 -3.04
CA LEU A 106 -15.02 11.08 -1.72
C LEU A 106 -16.50 11.32 -1.46
N ASN A 107 -17.01 10.75 -0.38
CA ASN A 107 -18.36 10.95 0.12
C ASN A 107 -18.28 11.51 1.55
N VAL A 108 -19.04 12.57 1.81
CA VAL A 108 -19.17 13.21 3.12
C VAL A 108 -20.64 13.31 3.47
N SER A 109 -21.05 12.66 4.56
CA SER A 109 -22.45 12.65 5.02
C SER A 109 -23.45 12.25 3.93
N GLY A 110 -23.08 11.30 3.07
CA GLY A 110 -23.91 10.81 1.97
C GLY A 110 -23.77 11.59 0.65
N ASN A 111 -23.04 12.70 0.64
CA ASN A 111 -22.86 13.54 -0.55
C ASN A 111 -21.51 13.26 -1.21
N LEU A 112 -21.54 12.91 -2.50
CA LEU A 112 -20.32 12.83 -3.32
C LEU A 112 -19.73 14.20 -3.53
N ILE A 113 -18.44 14.32 -3.24
CA ILE A 113 -17.66 15.53 -3.43
C ILE A 113 -16.98 15.47 -4.80
N ASN A 114 -16.89 16.61 -5.47
CA ASN A 114 -16.24 16.71 -6.77
C ASN A 114 -14.73 16.45 -6.63
N GLU A 115 -14.21 15.56 -7.49
CA GLU A 115 -12.79 15.20 -7.54
C GLU A 115 -11.86 16.36 -7.87
N SER A 116 -12.35 17.42 -8.53
CA SER A 116 -11.56 18.63 -8.77
C SER A 116 -11.12 19.32 -7.47
N MET A 117 -11.87 19.12 -6.38
CA MET A 117 -11.49 19.63 -5.05
C MET A 117 -10.37 18.79 -4.40
N LEU A 118 -10.06 17.62 -4.97
CA LEU A 118 -9.08 16.67 -4.45
C LEU A 118 -7.70 16.81 -5.08
N GLU A 119 -7.53 17.63 -6.12
CA GLU A 119 -6.29 17.69 -6.90
C GLU A 119 -5.06 18.01 -6.03
N ASN A 120 -5.14 19.04 -5.20
CA ASN A 120 -4.06 19.40 -4.28
C ASN A 120 -3.77 18.28 -3.25
N TYR A 121 -4.80 17.55 -2.80
CA TYR A 121 -4.63 16.44 -1.86
C TYR A 121 -4.01 15.22 -2.53
N ASN A 122 -4.39 14.94 -3.77
CA ASN A 122 -3.80 13.87 -4.58
C ASN A 122 -2.32 14.14 -4.84
N GLN A 123 -1.96 15.41 -5.07
CA GLN A 123 -0.56 15.80 -5.17
C GLN A 123 0.19 15.55 -3.86
N ILE A 124 -0.32 16.03 -2.72
CA ILE A 124 0.31 15.83 -1.40
C ILE A 124 0.43 14.35 -1.05
N LEU A 125 -0.64 13.56 -1.28
CA LEU A 125 -0.66 12.13 -1.05
C LEU A 125 0.40 11.43 -1.91
N SER A 126 0.45 11.75 -3.20
CA SER A 126 1.43 11.17 -4.12
C SER A 126 2.87 11.52 -3.74
N GLU A 127 3.14 12.77 -3.36
CA GLU A 127 4.48 13.20 -2.90
C GLU A 127 4.93 12.42 -1.66
N ARG A 128 4.03 12.23 -0.70
CA ARG A 128 4.35 11.53 0.55
C ARG A 128 4.44 10.02 0.37
N LEU A 129 3.57 9.42 -0.46
CA LEU A 129 3.70 8.02 -0.85
C LEU A 129 5.01 7.75 -1.59
N ALA A 130 5.40 8.65 -2.50
CA ALA A 130 6.67 8.56 -3.20
C ALA A 130 7.84 8.57 -2.20
N GLN A 131 7.83 9.46 -1.21
CA GLN A 131 8.85 9.51 -0.15
C GLN A 131 8.86 8.25 0.71
N ALA A 132 7.70 7.76 1.15
CA ALA A 132 7.58 6.57 2.00
C ALA A 132 7.97 5.27 1.27
N SER A 133 7.73 5.21 -0.04
CA SER A 133 8.02 4.04 -0.89
C SER A 133 9.44 3.99 -1.43
N GLN A 134 10.24 5.05 -1.22
CA GLN A 134 11.55 5.20 -1.87
C GLN A 134 12.56 4.18 -1.29
N GLN A 135 12.61 2.99 -1.87
CA GLN A 135 13.52 1.93 -1.40
C GLN A 135 14.97 2.14 -1.84
N SER A 136 15.20 2.75 -3.01
CA SER A 136 16.54 3.01 -3.56
C SER A 136 16.46 3.93 -4.78
N GLU A 137 17.46 4.79 -5.01
CA GLU A 137 17.61 5.54 -6.27
C GLU A 137 17.77 4.64 -7.51
N ARG A 138 18.04 3.34 -7.30
CA ARG A 138 18.29 2.36 -8.37
C ARG A 138 17.06 1.53 -8.75
N ALA A 139 15.92 1.76 -8.11
CA ALA A 139 14.68 1.01 -8.35
C ALA A 139 13.59 1.91 -8.93
N VAL A 140 12.97 1.46 -10.02
CA VAL A 140 11.89 2.15 -10.75
C VAL A 140 10.63 1.31 -10.64
N LEU A 141 9.59 1.85 -10.00
CA LEU A 141 8.29 1.18 -9.91
C LEU A 141 7.62 1.12 -11.28
N GLN A 142 7.32 -0.09 -11.75
CA GLN A 142 6.70 -0.35 -13.05
C GLN A 142 5.18 -0.47 -12.93
N SER A 143 4.71 -1.18 -11.91
CA SER A 143 3.27 -1.40 -11.72
C SER A 143 2.91 -1.60 -10.26
N VAL A 144 1.67 -1.26 -9.94
CA VAL A 144 1.03 -1.51 -8.64
C VAL A 144 -0.32 -2.14 -8.90
N SER A 145 -0.68 -3.15 -8.11
CA SER A 145 -2.02 -3.72 -8.10
C SER A 145 -2.49 -3.96 -6.67
N VAL A 146 -3.71 -3.55 -6.38
CA VAL A 146 -4.36 -3.73 -5.08
C VAL A 146 -5.37 -4.86 -5.17
N SER A 147 -5.33 -5.78 -4.21
CA SER A 147 -6.32 -6.84 -4.03
C SER A 147 -6.63 -7.02 -2.53
N PRO A 148 -7.68 -7.77 -2.17
CA PRO A 148 -7.99 -8.07 -0.77
C PRO A 148 -6.84 -8.73 0.01
N GLU A 149 -5.94 -9.44 -0.68
CA GLU A 149 -4.79 -10.12 -0.07
C GLU A 149 -3.59 -9.19 0.19
N GLY A 150 -3.49 -8.06 -0.51
CA GLY A 150 -2.36 -7.15 -0.39
C GLY A 150 -2.18 -6.17 -1.55
N VAL A 151 -1.08 -5.43 -1.48
CA VAL A 151 -0.63 -4.55 -2.56
C VAL A 151 0.62 -5.14 -3.18
N LYS A 152 0.50 -5.56 -4.43
CA LYS A 152 1.62 -6.05 -5.23
C LYS A 152 2.27 -4.88 -5.97
N MET A 153 3.59 -4.77 -5.85
CA MET A 153 4.40 -3.78 -6.54
C MET A 153 5.49 -4.48 -7.32
N VAL A 154 5.70 -4.05 -8.57
CA VAL A 154 6.75 -4.59 -9.44
C VAL A 154 7.74 -3.48 -9.75
N TRP A 155 9.01 -3.72 -9.41
CA TRP A 155 10.11 -2.78 -9.53
C TRP A 155 11.11 -3.29 -10.56
N LEU A 156 11.64 -2.38 -11.38
CA LEU A 156 12.80 -2.61 -12.22
C LEU A 156 14.04 -2.04 -11.51
N ILE A 157 15.06 -2.85 -11.30
CA ILE A 157 16.32 -2.46 -10.69
C ILE A 157 17.38 -2.36 -11.79
N ASP A 158 17.97 -1.18 -11.94
CA ASP A 158 19.03 -0.95 -12.93
C ASP A 158 20.37 -1.52 -12.42
N PRO A 159 20.99 -2.47 -13.15
CA PRO A 159 22.30 -3.00 -12.79
C PRO A 159 23.51 -2.08 -13.10
N GLN A 160 23.34 -0.93 -13.78
CA GLN A 160 24.45 -0.21 -14.47
C GLN A 160 25.06 1.03 -13.77
N THR A 161 24.81 1.29 -12.48
CA THR A 161 25.58 2.33 -11.74
C THR A 161 26.49 1.74 -10.67
N GLY A 162 27.41 0.90 -11.13
CA GLY A 162 28.63 0.54 -10.42
C GLY A 162 29.84 1.04 -11.22
N ASN A 163 30.25 2.28 -10.96
CA ASN A 163 31.62 2.74 -11.22
C ASN A 163 32.38 2.72 -9.89
#